data_AF-A0A8H9LB56-F1
#
_entry.id   AF-A0A8H9LB56-F1
#
_cell.length_a   1.000
_cell.length_b   1.000
_cell.length_c   1.000
_cell.angle_alpha   90.00
_cell.angle_beta   90.00
_cell.angle_gamma   90.00
#
_symmetry.space_group_name_H-M   'P 1'
#
loop_
_entity.id
_entity.type
_entity.pdbx_description
1 polymer ?
#
loop_
_entity_poly.entity_id
_entity_poly.type
_entity_poly.pdbx_seq_one_letter_code
_entity_poly.pdbx_strand_id
1 'polypeptide(L)'
;MTRAQLTDEEWEFIKPYLPIGRFGPYPERLRQQFEGVIWRFRTGGQWREMPQEFGAWPTVHNRFRQWRDAGVFDALLEGAIAEAGRRGEVDLSLVSVDSTTARAHHDAAGMHLGHELFTALEKAAEEEKARQKGATRRDDRSRTP
;
A
#
# COMPACT_ATOMS: atom_id res chain seq x y z
N MET A 1 4.44 16.82 -16.51
CA MET A 1 4.42 15.78 -17.55
C MET A 1 3.39 14.74 -17.18
N THR A 2 2.23 14.80 -17.84
CA THR A 2 1.20 13.77 -17.76
C THR A 2 1.71 12.58 -18.54
N ARG A 3 1.89 11.45 -17.89
CA ARG A 3 2.33 10.23 -18.57
C ARG A 3 1.22 9.21 -18.36
N ALA A 4 0.68 8.66 -19.45
CA ALA A 4 -0.05 7.40 -19.41
C ALA A 4 0.78 6.40 -18.61
N GLN A 5 0.19 5.83 -17.57
CA GLN A 5 0.93 5.06 -16.56
C GLN A 5 0.69 3.57 -16.71
N LEU A 6 -0.44 3.17 -17.29
CA LEU A 6 -0.74 1.76 -17.42
C LEU A 6 0.10 1.17 -18.54
N THR A 7 0.86 0.15 -18.19
CA THR A 7 1.41 -0.80 -19.14
C THR A 7 0.28 -1.60 -19.81
N ASP A 8 0.60 -2.27 -20.91
CA ASP A 8 -0.38 -3.12 -21.59
C ASP A 8 -0.80 -4.32 -20.72
N GLU A 9 0.13 -4.85 -19.90
CA GLU A 9 -0.15 -5.94 -18.96
C GLU A 9 -1.14 -5.50 -17.87
N GLU A 10 -0.90 -4.36 -17.22
CA GLU A 10 -1.83 -3.81 -16.23
C GLU A 10 -3.20 -3.51 -16.85
N TRP A 11 -3.21 -3.01 -18.10
CA TRP A 11 -4.46 -2.76 -18.80
C TRP A 11 -5.25 -4.04 -19.09
N GLU A 12 -4.60 -5.11 -19.55
CA GLU A 12 -5.26 -6.40 -19.77
C GLU A 12 -5.76 -7.03 -18.46
N PHE A 13 -5.08 -6.77 -17.34
CA PHE A 13 -5.60 -7.13 -16.02
C PHE A 13 -6.84 -6.32 -15.63
N ILE A 14 -6.86 -5.00 -15.86
CA ILE A 14 -7.95 -4.10 -15.43
C ILE A 14 -9.21 -4.24 -16.30
N LYS A 15 -9.04 -4.32 -17.61
CA LYS A 15 -10.12 -4.26 -18.61
C LYS A 15 -11.30 -5.22 -18.34
N PRO A 16 -11.10 -6.47 -17.91
CA PRO A 16 -12.19 -7.40 -17.59
C PRO A 16 -13.12 -6.94 -16.46
N TYR A 17 -12.65 -6.12 -15.54
CA TYR A 17 -13.45 -5.62 -14.41
C TYR A 17 -14.37 -4.47 -14.81
N LEU A 18 -14.15 -3.84 -15.96
CA LEU A 18 -14.93 -2.69 -16.38
C LEU A 18 -16.27 -3.17 -16.99
N PRO A 19 -17.43 -2.72 -16.46
CA PRO A 19 -18.72 -3.08 -17.01
C PRO A 19 -18.92 -2.40 -18.36
N ILE A 20 -18.49 -3.09 -19.41
CA ILE A 20 -18.59 -2.67 -20.81
C ILE A 20 -19.94 -3.15 -21.35
N GLY A 21 -20.67 -2.30 -22.09
CA GLY A 21 -21.95 -2.69 -22.71
C GLY A 21 -23.20 -2.53 -21.82
N ARG A 22 -23.06 -2.46 -20.49
CA ARG A 22 -24.20 -2.20 -19.57
C ARG A 22 -24.76 -0.77 -19.69
N PHE A 23 -23.95 0.16 -20.21
CA PHE A 23 -24.26 1.59 -20.31
C PHE A 23 -24.01 2.17 -21.72
N GLY A 24 -24.12 1.34 -22.76
CA GLY A 24 -23.92 1.74 -24.17
C GLY A 24 -22.67 1.14 -24.84
N PRO A 25 -22.35 1.57 -26.07
CA PRO A 25 -21.30 0.98 -26.90
C PRO A 25 -19.90 1.10 -26.29
N TYR A 26 -18.99 0.23 -26.74
CA TYR A 26 -17.60 0.21 -26.29
C TYR A 26 -16.94 1.58 -26.51
N PRO A 27 -16.50 2.28 -25.45
CA PRO A 27 -15.83 3.56 -25.63
C PRO A 27 -14.48 3.34 -26.31
N GLU A 28 -14.24 3.95 -27.48
CA GLU A 28 -12.95 3.89 -28.17
C GLU A 28 -11.78 4.34 -27.28
N ARG A 29 -12.07 5.22 -26.30
CA ARG A 29 -11.09 5.79 -25.38
C ARG A 29 -11.15 5.20 -23.97
N LEU A 30 -11.61 3.95 -23.80
CA LEU A 30 -11.83 3.35 -22.47
C LEU A 30 -10.58 3.38 -21.58
N ARG A 31 -9.42 3.01 -22.13
CA ARG A 31 -8.13 3.05 -21.42
C ARG A 31 -7.78 4.46 -20.99
N GLN A 32 -7.86 5.43 -21.90
CA GLN A 32 -7.53 6.82 -21.60
C GLN A 32 -8.49 7.41 -20.55
N GLN A 33 -9.77 7.03 -20.57
CA GLN A 33 -10.71 7.44 -19.54
C GLN A 33 -10.32 6.87 -18.18
N PHE A 34 -9.96 5.57 -18.11
CA PHE A 34 -9.50 4.96 -16.87
C PHE A 34 -8.20 5.59 -16.36
N GLU A 35 -7.24 5.87 -17.25
CA GLU A 35 -6.01 6.61 -16.90
C GLU A 35 -6.31 8.03 -16.40
N GLY A 36 -7.34 8.70 -16.92
CA GLY A 36 -7.81 9.98 -16.39
C GLY A 36 -8.32 9.88 -14.95
N VAL A 37 -8.99 8.77 -14.61
CA VAL A 37 -9.37 8.47 -13.23
C VAL A 37 -8.13 8.24 -12.35
N ILE A 38 -7.15 7.46 -12.81
CA ILE A 38 -5.89 7.26 -12.09
C ILE A 38 -5.19 8.61 -11.86
N TRP A 39 -5.09 9.45 -12.88
CA TRP A 39 -4.50 10.78 -12.78
C TRP A 39 -5.17 11.61 -11.68
N ARG A 40 -6.51 11.58 -11.60
CA ARG A 40 -7.27 12.34 -10.61
C ARG A 40 -6.94 11.92 -9.18
N PHE A 41 -6.83 10.62 -8.91
CA PHE A 41 -6.55 10.11 -7.56
C PHE A 41 -5.08 10.20 -7.19
N ARG A 42 -4.18 10.03 -8.18
CA ARG A 42 -2.74 10.18 -7.96
C ARG A 42 -2.33 11.61 -7.68
N THR A 43 -2.88 12.58 -8.41
CA THR A 43 -2.49 13.99 -8.30
C THR A 43 -3.29 14.77 -7.27
N GLY A 44 -4.51 14.32 -6.94
CA GLY A 44 -5.43 15.09 -6.12
C GLY A 44 -6.03 16.32 -6.83
N GLY A 45 -5.65 16.58 -8.09
CA GLY A 45 -6.08 17.76 -8.86
C GLY A 45 -7.57 17.82 -9.13
N GLN A 46 -8.08 18.97 -9.59
CA GLN A 46 -9.50 19.08 -9.90
C GLN A 46 -9.85 18.33 -11.19
N TRP A 47 -11.07 17.80 -11.32
CA TRP A 47 -11.51 17.16 -12.56
C TRP A 47 -11.39 18.10 -13.78
N ARG A 48 -11.65 19.40 -13.60
CA ARG A 48 -11.55 20.42 -14.66
C ARG A 48 -10.12 20.67 -15.14
N GLU A 49 -9.13 20.31 -14.33
CA GLU A 49 -7.70 20.44 -14.64
C GLU A 49 -7.13 19.16 -15.27
N MET A 50 -7.94 18.11 -15.39
CA MET A 50 -7.53 16.85 -15.99
C MET A 50 -7.07 17.08 -17.44
N PRO A 51 -5.88 16.59 -17.81
CA PRO A 51 -5.36 16.72 -19.16
C PRO A 51 -6.30 16.15 -20.21
N GLN A 52 -6.45 16.90 -21.31
CA GLN A 52 -7.41 16.59 -22.38
C GLN A 52 -7.08 15.28 -23.12
N GLU A 53 -5.84 14.79 -23.01
CA GLU A 53 -5.41 13.47 -23.53
C GLU A 53 -6.26 12.30 -22.99
N PHE A 54 -6.78 12.42 -21.77
CA PHE A 54 -7.68 11.42 -21.16
C PHE A 54 -9.14 11.54 -21.62
N GLY A 55 -9.47 12.60 -22.37
CA GLY A 55 -10.81 12.93 -22.84
C GLY A 55 -11.46 14.07 -22.06
N ALA A 56 -12.71 14.37 -22.40
CA ALA A 56 -13.46 15.43 -21.73
C ALA A 56 -13.73 15.06 -20.26
N TRP A 57 -13.36 15.94 -19.33
CA TRP A 57 -13.51 15.70 -17.90
C TRP A 57 -14.93 15.31 -17.44
N PRO A 58 -16.05 15.85 -18.00
CA PRO A 58 -17.37 15.43 -17.57
C PRO A 58 -17.64 13.96 -17.90
N THR A 59 -17.14 13.51 -19.05
CA THR A 59 -17.28 12.13 -19.52
C THR A 59 -16.50 11.17 -18.63
N VAL A 60 -15.23 11.50 -18.33
CA VAL A 60 -14.40 10.69 -17.44
C VAL A 60 -14.98 10.62 -16.03
N HIS A 61 -15.44 11.74 -15.49
CA HIS A 61 -16.07 11.79 -14.18
C HIS A 61 -17.37 10.98 -14.13
N ASN A 62 -18.23 11.08 -15.14
CA ASN A 62 -19.45 10.28 -15.21
C ASN A 62 -19.13 8.77 -15.27
N ARG A 63 -18.09 8.39 -16.03
CA ARG A 63 -17.64 7.01 -16.12
C ARG A 63 -17.08 6.50 -14.78
N PHE A 64 -16.25 7.31 -14.12
CA PHE A 64 -15.77 7.03 -12.77
C PHE A 64 -16.93 6.74 -11.81
N ARG A 65 -17.97 7.60 -11.82
CA ARG A 65 -19.16 7.40 -10.98
C ARG A 65 -19.85 6.08 -11.28
N GLN A 66 -20.05 5.73 -12.55
CA GLN A 66 -20.64 4.45 -12.94
C GLN A 66 -19.81 3.25 -12.48
N TRP A 67 -18.49 3.31 -12.60
CA TRP A 67 -17.59 2.25 -12.14
C TRP A 67 -17.57 2.12 -10.63
N ARG A 68 -17.54 3.25 -9.91
CA ARG A 68 -17.65 3.27 -8.44
C ARG A 68 -18.96 2.64 -8.00
N ASP A 69 -20.09 3.07 -8.57
CA ASP A 69 -21.42 2.58 -8.18
C ASP A 69 -21.63 1.11 -8.58
N ALA A 70 -20.88 0.62 -9.56
CA ALA A 70 -20.86 -0.79 -9.95
C ALA A 70 -19.85 -1.67 -9.17
N GLY A 71 -19.12 -1.11 -8.20
CA GLY A 71 -18.16 -1.87 -7.38
C GLY A 71 -16.86 -2.25 -8.09
N VAL A 72 -16.52 -1.59 -9.20
CA VAL A 72 -15.34 -1.93 -10.02
C VAL A 72 -14.05 -1.83 -9.23
N PHE A 73 -13.90 -0.79 -8.42
CA PHE A 73 -12.66 -0.54 -7.67
C PHE A 73 -12.46 -1.56 -6.54
N ASP A 74 -13.55 -1.97 -5.89
CA ASP A 74 -13.51 -3.01 -4.86
C ASP A 74 -13.11 -4.36 -5.48
N ALA A 75 -13.76 -4.74 -6.59
CA ALA A 75 -13.42 -5.96 -7.31
C ALA A 75 -11.99 -5.95 -7.88
N LEU A 76 -11.51 -4.80 -8.37
CA LEU A 76 -10.12 -4.64 -8.82
C LEU A 76 -9.12 -4.82 -7.68
N LEU A 77 -9.41 -4.26 -6.50
CA LEU A 77 -8.55 -4.40 -5.33
C LEU A 77 -8.47 -5.86 -4.89
N GLU A 78 -9.61 -6.53 -4.76
CA GLU A 78 -9.68 -7.96 -4.42
C GLU A 78 -8.91 -8.81 -5.44
N GLY A 79 -9.12 -8.56 -6.73
CA GLY A 79 -8.41 -9.24 -7.80
C GLY A 79 -6.90 -9.02 -7.76
N ALA A 80 -6.45 -7.80 -7.48
CA ALA A 80 -5.04 -7.46 -7.41
C ALA A 80 -4.36 -8.16 -6.23
N ILE A 81 -5.01 -8.18 -5.06
CA ILE A 81 -4.53 -8.91 -3.87
C ILE A 81 -4.45 -10.41 -4.18
N ALA A 82 -5.47 -10.98 -4.83
CA ALA A 82 -5.49 -12.41 -5.16
C ALA A 82 -4.36 -12.79 -6.15
N GLU A 83 -4.11 -11.97 -7.17
CA GLU A 83 -3.03 -12.22 -8.13
C GLU A 83 -1.65 -12.06 -7.47
N ALA A 84 -1.45 -11.05 -6.64
CA ALA A 84 -0.19 -10.87 -5.91
C ALA A 84 0.06 -12.00 -4.90
N GLY A 85 -1.00 -12.48 -4.23
CA GLY A 85 -0.93 -13.66 -3.36
C GLY A 85 -0.57 -14.93 -4.14
N ARG A 86 -1.13 -15.14 -5.34
CA ARG A 86 -0.75 -16.24 -6.25
C ARG A 86 0.72 -16.20 -6.67
N ARG A 87 1.27 -15.00 -6.87
CA ARG A 87 2.69 -14.80 -7.21
C ARG A 87 3.62 -14.91 -6.00
N GLY A 88 3.08 -15.00 -4.78
CA GLY A 88 3.87 -14.98 -3.55
C GLY A 88 4.49 -13.62 -3.24
N GLU A 89 3.95 -12.55 -3.84
CA GLU A 89 4.44 -11.18 -3.68
C GLU A 89 3.81 -10.45 -2.48
N VAL A 90 2.78 -11.04 -1.88
CA VAL A 90 2.08 -10.48 -0.72
C VAL A 90 2.03 -11.51 0.40
N ASP A 91 2.50 -11.08 1.58
CA ASP A 91 2.29 -11.81 2.83
C ASP A 91 0.96 -11.41 3.45
N LEU A 92 0.01 -12.34 3.48
CA LEU A 92 -1.31 -12.16 4.07
C LEU A 92 -1.38 -12.60 5.54
N SER A 93 -0.26 -13.00 6.16
CA SER A 93 -0.21 -13.37 7.58
C SER A 93 -0.38 -12.17 8.51
N LEU A 94 -0.10 -10.96 8.02
CA LEU A 94 -0.27 -9.70 8.72
C LEU A 94 -0.97 -8.68 7.79
N VAL A 95 -2.17 -8.25 8.17
CA VAL A 95 -2.95 -7.26 7.42
C VAL A 95 -3.20 -6.05 8.32
N SER A 96 -2.75 -4.86 7.90
CA SER A 96 -3.08 -3.59 8.56
C SER A 96 -4.29 -2.96 7.89
N VAL A 97 -5.33 -2.63 8.66
CA VAL A 97 -6.56 -1.99 8.14
C VAL A 97 -6.35 -0.50 7.90
N ASP A 98 -5.58 0.14 8.77
CA ASP A 98 -5.07 1.49 8.64
C ASP A 98 -3.58 1.49 8.98
N SER A 99 -2.82 2.34 8.32
CA SER A 99 -1.40 2.52 8.61
C SER A 99 -1.07 4.00 8.50
N THR A 100 -0.30 4.52 9.44
CA THR A 100 0.26 5.87 9.35
C THR A 100 1.76 5.75 9.09
N THR A 101 2.22 6.19 7.93
CA THR A 101 3.65 6.26 7.62
C THR A 101 4.16 7.66 7.91
N ALA A 102 4.91 7.81 9.00
CA ALA A 102 5.64 9.04 9.30
C ALA A 102 7.12 8.85 8.90
N ARG A 103 7.67 9.80 8.14
CA ARG A 103 9.11 9.80 7.85
C ARG A 103 9.86 10.08 9.15
N ALA A 104 10.67 9.14 9.60
CA ALA A 104 11.54 9.36 10.74
C ALA A 104 12.66 10.35 10.37
N HIS A 105 13.12 11.14 11.33
CA HIS A 105 14.32 11.98 11.15
C HIS A 105 15.51 11.08 10.81
N HIS A 106 16.49 11.55 10.05
CA HIS A 106 17.65 10.74 9.67
C HIS A 106 18.42 10.20 10.89
N ASP A 107 18.42 10.94 12.01
CA ASP A 107 18.99 10.51 13.28
C ASP A 107 18.26 9.34 13.95
N ALA A 108 17.02 9.05 13.55
CA ALA A 108 16.27 7.90 14.04
C ALA A 108 16.77 6.57 13.45
N ALA A 109 17.66 6.60 12.46
CA ALA A 109 18.28 5.40 11.89
C ALA A 109 19.16 4.62 12.90
N GLY A 110 19.52 5.24 14.02
CA GLY A 110 20.38 4.65 15.05
C GLY A 110 21.85 4.58 14.62
N MET A 111 22.69 3.98 15.47
CA MET A 111 24.11 3.75 15.16
C MET A 111 24.27 2.50 14.28
N HIS A 112 25.06 2.62 13.21
CA HIS A 112 25.54 1.46 12.46
C HIS A 112 26.66 0.78 13.26
N LEU A 113 26.33 -0.36 13.89
CA LEU A 113 27.28 -1.13 14.68
C LEU A 113 27.92 -2.21 13.80
N GLY A 114 29.25 -2.31 13.85
CA GLY A 114 29.95 -3.44 13.25
C GLY A 114 29.52 -4.77 13.91
N HIS A 115 29.55 -5.87 13.15
CA HIS A 115 29.05 -7.18 13.59
C HIS A 115 29.63 -7.64 14.94
N GLU A 116 30.92 -7.40 15.18
CA GLU A 116 31.59 -7.76 16.43
C GLU A 116 31.05 -6.95 17.62
N LEU A 117 30.85 -5.64 17.44
CA LEU A 117 30.30 -4.76 18.47
C LEU A 117 28.83 -5.07 18.74
N PHE A 118 28.05 -5.37 17.70
CA PHE A 118 26.66 -5.80 17.83
C PHE A 118 26.54 -7.08 18.66
N THR A 119 27.33 -8.10 18.32
CA THR A 119 27.35 -9.39 19.04
C THR A 119 27.78 -9.21 20.49
N ALA A 120 28.77 -8.35 20.75
CA ALA A 120 29.22 -8.03 22.11
C ALA A 120 28.13 -7.33 22.93
N LEU A 121 27.38 -6.39 22.32
CA LEU A 121 26.27 -5.69 22.97
C LEU A 121 25.09 -6.61 23.26
N GLU A 122 24.73 -7.51 22.35
CA GLU A 122 23.68 -8.52 22.59
C GLU A 122 24.03 -9.44 23.76
N LYS A 123 25.27 -9.94 23.79
CA LYS A 123 25.75 -10.78 24.87
C LYS A 123 25.73 -10.04 26.22
N ALA A 124 26.19 -8.79 26.25
CA ALA A 124 26.17 -7.96 27.45
C ALA A 124 24.74 -7.67 27.92
N ALA A 125 23.79 -7.43 27.00
CA ALA A 125 22.39 -7.22 27.33
C ALA A 125 21.74 -8.46 27.95
N GLU A 126 22.04 -9.65 27.44
CA GLU A 126 21.56 -10.91 28.02
C GLU A 126 22.15 -11.19 29.41
N GLU A 127 23.45 -10.91 29.60
CA GLU A 127 24.10 -11.00 30.92
C GLU A 127 23.48 -10.02 31.94
N GLU A 128 23.16 -8.80 31.53
CA GLU A 128 22.54 -7.79 32.38
C GLU A 128 21.08 -8.13 32.73
N LYS A 129 20.28 -8.61 31.75
CA LYS A 129 18.95 -9.16 32.03
C LYS A 129 19.01 -10.31 33.03
N ALA A 130 20.00 -11.20 32.91
CA ALA A 130 20.20 -12.31 33.84
C ALA A 130 20.57 -11.83 35.25
N ARG A 131 21.44 -10.81 35.36
CA ARG A 131 21.77 -10.17 36.65
C ARG A 131 20.56 -9.53 37.30
N GLN A 132 19.77 -8.75 36.56
CA GLN A 132 18.57 -8.10 37.07
C GLN A 132 17.54 -9.13 37.55
N LYS A 133 17.28 -10.17 36.74
CA LYS A 133 16.38 -11.27 37.12
C LYS A 133 16.87 -12.02 38.36
N GLY A 134 18.19 -12.18 38.53
CA GLY A 134 18.82 -12.74 39.72
C GLY A 134 18.69 -11.86 40.97
N ALA A 135 18.81 -10.54 40.82
CA ALA A 135 18.61 -9.57 41.89
C ALA A 135 17.15 -9.53 42.36
N THR A 136 16.19 -9.48 41.42
CA THR A 136 14.75 -9.56 41.74
C THR A 136 14.39 -10.85 42.48
N ARG A 137 15.00 -11.98 42.10
CA ARG A 137 14.76 -13.29 42.73
C ARG A 137 15.41 -13.42 44.13
N ARG A 138 16.42 -12.61 44.46
CA ARG A 138 17.00 -12.54 45.81
C ARG A 138 16.16 -11.68 46.74
N ASP A 139 15.64 -10.56 46.25
CA ASP A 139 14.79 -9.64 47.02
C ASP A 139 13.47 -10.30 47.44
N ASP A 140 12.88 -11.12 46.57
CA ASP A 140 11.67 -11.92 46.87
C ASP A 140 11.91 -13.02 47.92
N ARG A 141 13.14 -13.55 48.02
CA ARG A 141 13.52 -14.57 49.02
C ARG A 141 13.84 -14.00 50.40
N SER A 142 14.16 -12.71 50.50
CA SER A 142 14.34 -12.00 51.78
C SER A 142 13.03 -11.51 52.39
N ARG A 143 11.91 -11.72 51.68
CA ARG A 143 10.56 -11.26 52.07
C ARG A 143 9.66 -12.46 52.37
N THR A 144 10.08 -13.32 53.28
CA THR A 144 9.20 -14.33 53.92
C THR A 144 9.10 -13.95 55.41
N PRO A 145 7.89 -13.89 55.99
CA PRO A 145 7.64 -13.28 57.30
C PRO A 145 8.34 -13.97 58.47
#